data_AF-A0A967TVN5-F1
#
_entry.id   AF-A0A967TVN5-F1
#
_cell.length_a   1.000
_cell.length_b   1.000
_cell.length_c   1.000
_cell.angle_alpha   90.00
_cell.angle_beta   90.00
_cell.angle_gamma   90.00
#
_symmetry.space_group_name_H-M   'P 1'
#
loop_
_entity.id
_entity.type
_entity.pdbx_description
1 polymer ?
#
loop_
_entity_poly.entity_id
_entity_poly.type
_entity_poly.pdbx_seq_one_letter_code
_entity_poly.pdbx_strand_id
1 'polypeptide(L)'
;MQMHGDATLVWLILVPLFLGVGLWLLIYSHRCSRRLKGFAQKHGLAYRPKDEGGLEAKLSRAFRLKPPYGRAFFRIRDIVSDTKVTIARLTEALDLSRHGTPQSTHHARIAAFFRAREAADLYFRVTRDGKYVWSHPERDAPRNDRHFEAAFDAIASQPPPHPLSVTCMNGQGLVYLEPTLVGSEKEPELEYLLALARKLRHVLS
;
A
#
# COMPACT_ATOMS: atom_id res chain seq x y z
N MET A 1 -31.80 -43.21 -7.00
CA MET A 1 -31.94 -41.75 -7.16
C MET A 1 -31.95 -41.12 -5.76
N GLN A 2 -30.77 -41.02 -5.15
CA GLN A 2 -30.54 -40.38 -3.84
C GLN A 2 -29.35 -39.44 -4.04
N MET A 3 -29.61 -38.21 -4.47
CA MET A 3 -28.61 -37.12 -4.54
C MET A 3 -29.12 -35.81 -3.90
N HIS A 4 -30.29 -35.83 -3.25
CA HIS A 4 -30.90 -34.63 -2.65
C HIS A 4 -30.54 -34.41 -1.16
N GLY A 5 -30.10 -35.45 -0.45
CA GLY A 5 -29.71 -35.35 0.96
C GLY A 5 -28.37 -34.62 1.16
N ASP A 6 -27.37 -34.93 0.33
CA ASP A 6 -26.01 -34.40 0.49
C ASP A 6 -25.90 -32.92 0.13
N ALA A 7 -26.61 -32.46 -0.90
CA ALA A 7 -26.61 -31.06 -1.28
C ALA A 7 -27.17 -30.15 -0.17
N THR A 8 -28.23 -30.59 0.51
CA THR A 8 -28.86 -29.82 1.60
C THR A 8 -27.92 -29.68 2.80
N LEU A 9 -27.22 -30.76 3.18
CA LEU A 9 -26.22 -30.73 4.26
C LEU A 9 -25.05 -29.81 3.91
N VAL A 10 -24.57 -29.86 2.66
CA VAL A 10 -23.49 -28.98 2.17
C VAL A 10 -23.89 -27.51 2.28
N TRP A 11 -25.11 -27.13 1.85
CA TRP A 11 -25.59 -25.75 1.99
C TRP A 11 -25.75 -25.31 3.44
N LEU A 12 -26.21 -26.20 4.33
CA LEU A 12 -26.33 -25.92 5.76
C LEU A 12 -24.99 -25.64 6.44
N ILE A 13 -23.88 -26.16 5.90
CA ILE A 13 -22.52 -25.89 6.40
C ILE A 13 -21.92 -24.65 5.72
N LEU A 14 -22.04 -24.54 4.40
CA LEU A 14 -21.41 -23.48 3.62
C LEU A 14 -22.02 -22.11 3.91
N VAL A 15 -23.35 -21.99 4.01
CA VAL A 15 -24.02 -20.71 4.26
C VAL A 15 -23.54 -20.04 5.56
N PRO A 16 -23.57 -20.68 6.74
CA PRO A 16 -23.08 -20.06 7.96
C PRO A 16 -21.58 -19.78 7.93
N LEU A 17 -20.79 -20.60 7.23
CA LEU A 17 -19.37 -20.33 7.02
C LEU A 17 -19.16 -19.03 6.23
N PHE A 18 -19.85 -18.85 5.10
CA PHE A 18 -19.77 -17.63 4.30
C PHE A 18 -20.28 -16.40 5.05
N LEU A 19 -21.38 -16.54 5.81
CA LEU A 19 -21.89 -15.46 6.66
C LEU A 19 -20.89 -15.10 7.76
N GLY A 20 -20.26 -16.09 8.40
CA GLY A 20 -19.23 -15.89 9.40
C GLY A 20 -18.01 -15.15 8.85
N VAL A 21 -17.51 -15.56 7.68
CA VAL A 21 -16.41 -14.86 6.98
C VAL A 21 -16.81 -13.44 6.59
N GLY A 22 -18.01 -13.25 6.03
CA GLY A 22 -18.52 -11.94 5.64
C GLY A 22 -18.63 -10.98 6.83
N LEU A 23 -19.21 -11.43 7.94
CA LEU A 23 -19.32 -10.67 9.17
C LEU A 23 -17.93 -10.32 9.74
N TRP A 24 -17.01 -11.29 9.76
CA TRP A 24 -15.64 -11.07 10.21
C TRP A 24 -14.93 -10.01 9.36
N LEU A 25 -15.07 -10.05 8.04
CA LEU A 25 -14.49 -9.04 7.13
C LEU A 25 -15.07 -7.64 7.37
N LEU A 26 -16.37 -7.52 7.65
CA LEU A 26 -17.01 -6.24 7.99
C LEU A 26 -16.46 -5.68 9.31
N ILE A 27 -16.41 -6.49 10.36
CA ILE A 27 -15.84 -6.12 11.66
C ILE A 27 -14.40 -5.68 11.50
N TYR A 28 -13.61 -6.45 10.76
CA TYR A 28 -12.21 -6.16 10.47
C TYR A 28 -12.04 -4.83 9.74
N SER A 29 -12.83 -4.60 8.69
CA SER A 29 -12.80 -3.36 7.91
C SER A 29 -13.13 -2.16 8.78
N HIS A 30 -14.14 -2.27 9.65
CA HIS A 30 -14.56 -1.20 10.55
C HIS A 30 -13.51 -0.89 11.61
N ARG A 31 -12.87 -1.91 12.19
CA ARG A 31 -11.78 -1.74 13.16
C ARG A 31 -10.61 -0.96 12.55
N CYS A 32 -10.25 -1.26 11.31
CA CYS A 32 -9.20 -0.54 10.59
C CYS A 32 -9.57 0.93 10.36
N SER A 33 -10.81 1.23 9.91
CA SER A 33 -11.29 2.61 9.76
C SER A 33 -11.28 3.39 11.07
N ARG A 34 -11.72 2.76 12.17
CA ARG A 34 -11.65 3.37 13.52
C ARG A 34 -10.22 3.69 13.94
N ARG A 35 -9.26 2.82 13.64
CA ARG A 35 -7.84 3.03 13.94
C ARG A 35 -7.29 4.25 13.19
N LEU A 36 -7.51 4.34 11.88
CA LEU A 36 -7.05 5.49 11.08
C LEU A 36 -7.73 6.79 11.50
N LYS A 37 -9.02 6.75 11.82
CA LYS A 37 -9.73 7.92 12.37
C LYS A 37 -9.16 8.36 13.71
N GLY A 38 -8.91 7.43 14.63
CA GLY A 38 -8.29 7.72 15.93
C GLY A 38 -6.86 8.26 15.79
N PHE A 39 -6.07 7.65 14.90
CA PHE A 39 -4.74 8.14 14.53
C PHE A 39 -4.79 9.58 14.00
N ALA A 40 -5.72 9.88 13.09
CA ALA A 40 -5.90 11.23 12.57
C ALA A 40 -6.21 12.24 13.69
N GLN A 41 -7.13 11.89 14.60
CA GLN A 41 -7.49 12.73 15.74
C GLN A 41 -6.30 12.98 16.68
N LYS A 42 -5.55 11.93 17.04
CA LYS A 42 -4.38 12.00 17.91
C LYS A 42 -3.29 12.93 17.36
N HIS A 43 -3.09 12.92 16.04
CA HIS A 43 -2.02 13.68 15.39
C HIS A 43 -2.49 15.00 14.75
N GLY A 44 -3.75 15.41 14.96
CA GLY A 44 -4.31 16.64 14.39
C GLY A 44 -4.37 16.63 12.86
N LEU A 45 -4.58 15.46 12.25
CA LEU A 45 -4.62 15.27 10.80
C LEU A 45 -6.09 15.30 10.31
N ALA A 46 -6.30 15.74 9.07
CA ALA A 46 -7.61 15.68 8.45
C ALA A 46 -7.97 14.23 8.11
N TYR A 47 -9.21 13.82 8.41
CA TYR A 47 -9.72 12.49 8.08
C TYR A 47 -10.89 12.59 7.10
N ARG A 48 -10.84 11.78 6.04
CA ARG A 48 -11.92 11.63 5.05
C ARG A 48 -12.18 10.14 4.79
N PRO A 49 -13.43 9.64 4.93
CA PRO A 49 -13.70 8.21 4.84
C PRO A 49 -13.58 7.63 3.42
N LYS A 50 -13.75 8.43 2.36
CA LYS A 50 -13.73 7.97 0.97
C LYS A 50 -13.00 8.97 0.07
N ASP A 51 -12.41 8.47 -1.01
CA ASP A 51 -11.98 9.32 -2.12
C ASP A 51 -13.16 9.63 -3.06
N GLU A 52 -13.14 10.82 -3.65
CA GLU A 52 -14.11 11.26 -4.68
C GLU A 52 -13.56 11.02 -6.11
N GLY A 53 -12.60 10.09 -6.23
CA GLY A 53 -11.93 9.73 -7.49
C GLY A 53 -10.70 10.57 -7.84
N GLY A 54 -10.51 11.73 -7.20
CA GLY A 54 -9.38 12.61 -7.46
C GLY A 54 -8.02 12.01 -7.07
N LEU A 55 -7.93 11.36 -5.91
CA LEU A 55 -6.69 10.73 -5.46
C LEU A 55 -6.39 9.45 -6.26
N GLU A 56 -7.42 8.67 -6.57
CA GLU A 56 -7.29 7.45 -7.37
C GLU A 56 -6.72 7.72 -8.76
N ALA A 57 -7.30 8.68 -9.49
CA ALA A 57 -6.82 9.07 -10.81
C ALA A 57 -5.40 9.65 -10.75
N LYS A 58 -5.09 10.42 -9.70
CA LYS A 58 -3.76 11.00 -9.49
C LYS A 58 -2.68 9.92 -9.29
N LEU A 59 -2.92 8.96 -8.40
CA LEU A 59 -1.96 7.90 -8.09
C LEU A 59 -1.78 6.96 -9.28
N SER A 60 -2.87 6.54 -9.92
CA SER A 60 -2.81 5.65 -11.09
C SER A 60 -2.09 6.30 -12.26
N ARG A 61 -2.22 7.62 -12.44
CA ARG A 61 -1.44 8.37 -13.44
C ARG A 61 0.03 8.46 -13.06
N ALA A 62 0.34 8.78 -11.80
CA ALA A 62 1.70 9.04 -11.34
C ALA A 62 2.58 7.79 -11.35
N PHE A 63 2.04 6.63 -10.97
CA PHE A 63 2.81 5.38 -10.90
C PHE A 63 2.47 4.39 -12.02
N ARG A 64 1.94 4.89 -13.14
CA ARG A 64 1.66 4.08 -14.32
C ARG A 64 2.97 3.49 -14.86
N LEU A 65 2.99 2.17 -15.02
CA LEU A 65 4.04 1.45 -15.72
C LEU A 65 3.69 1.31 -17.21
N LYS A 66 4.70 1.20 -18.08
CA LYS A 66 4.45 0.93 -19.50
C LYS A 66 4.16 -0.55 -19.72
N PRO A 67 3.33 -0.89 -20.73
CA PRO A 67 3.14 -2.28 -21.15
C PRO A 67 4.48 -2.99 -21.43
N PRO A 68 4.61 -4.28 -21.12
CA PRO A 68 3.55 -5.19 -20.66
C PRO A 68 3.22 -5.07 -19.16
N TYR A 69 3.91 -4.21 -18.41
CA TYR A 69 3.70 -4.04 -16.97
C TYR A 69 2.45 -3.21 -16.67
N GLY A 70 1.84 -3.48 -15.53
CA GLY A 70 0.61 -2.82 -15.09
C GLY A 70 0.72 -2.34 -13.65
N ARG A 71 0.30 -1.10 -13.40
CA ARG A 71 0.05 -0.62 -12.05
C ARG A 71 -1.14 0.33 -12.01
N ALA A 72 -2.06 0.08 -11.09
CA ALA A 72 -3.22 0.94 -10.85
C ALA A 72 -3.63 0.89 -9.38
N PHE A 73 -4.38 1.89 -8.92
CA PHE A 73 -4.91 1.93 -7.57
C PHE A 73 -6.43 2.10 -7.62
N PHE A 74 -7.11 1.49 -6.66
CA PHE A 74 -8.56 1.54 -6.55
C PHE A 74 -9.03 1.40 -5.09
N ARG A 75 -10.31 1.69 -4.84
CA ARG A 75 -10.96 1.55 -3.52
C ARG A 75 -10.26 2.36 -2.42
N ILE A 76 -9.84 3.59 -2.76
CA ILE A 76 -9.18 4.49 -1.82
C ILE A 76 -10.18 4.96 -0.75
N ARG A 77 -9.84 4.73 0.52
CA ARG A 77 -10.69 5.05 1.68
C ARG A 77 -9.88 5.31 2.93
N ASP A 78 -10.55 5.80 3.97
CA ASP A 78 -9.96 6.12 5.29
C ASP A 78 -8.68 6.97 5.14
N ILE A 79 -8.84 8.09 4.44
CA ILE A 79 -7.76 8.99 4.04
C ILE A 79 -7.44 9.90 5.23
N VAL A 80 -6.19 9.88 5.65
CA VAL A 80 -5.62 10.71 6.71
C VAL A 80 -4.58 11.60 6.07
N SER A 81 -4.70 12.91 6.16
CA SER A 81 -3.77 13.82 5.48
C SER A 81 -3.40 15.03 6.32
N ASP A 82 -2.16 15.48 6.17
CA ASP A 82 -1.78 16.88 6.39
C ASP A 82 -1.52 17.57 5.04
N THR A 83 -0.93 18.76 5.08
CA THR A 83 -0.62 19.55 3.87
C THR A 83 0.49 18.95 3.00
N LYS A 84 1.21 17.93 3.48
CA LYS A 84 2.46 17.40 2.89
C LYS A 84 2.39 15.92 2.58
N VAL A 85 1.71 15.14 3.41
CA VAL A 85 1.63 13.68 3.38
C VAL A 85 0.19 13.24 3.51
N THR A 86 -0.18 12.22 2.75
CA THR A 86 -1.47 11.55 2.84
C THR A 86 -1.25 10.08 3.12
N ILE A 87 -1.95 9.49 4.08
CA ILE A 87 -2.02 8.06 4.34
C ILE A 87 -3.41 7.61 3.96
N ALA A 88 -3.55 6.52 3.22
CA ALA A 88 -4.86 5.95 2.91
C ALA A 88 -4.80 4.44 2.83
N ARG A 89 -5.98 3.83 3.00
CA ARG A 89 -6.20 2.44 2.59
C ARG A 89 -6.52 2.44 1.11
N LEU A 90 -5.90 1.54 0.38
CA LEU A 90 -6.21 1.33 -1.03
C LEU A 90 -6.05 -0.14 -1.41
N THR A 91 -6.43 -0.47 -2.63
CA THR A 91 -6.01 -1.69 -3.27
C THR A 91 -5.17 -1.33 -4.49
N GLU A 92 -4.00 -1.96 -4.59
CA GLU A 92 -3.05 -1.81 -5.67
C GLU A 92 -3.21 -3.00 -6.62
N ALA A 93 -3.45 -2.72 -7.89
CA ALA A 93 -3.27 -3.68 -8.97
C ALA A 93 -1.82 -3.55 -9.44
N LEU A 94 -1.00 -4.59 -9.29
CA LEU A 94 0.40 -4.60 -9.71
C LEU A 94 0.67 -5.87 -10.52
N ASP A 95 1.19 -5.69 -11.73
CA ASP A 95 1.67 -6.75 -12.60
C ASP A 95 3.06 -6.39 -13.10
N LEU A 96 4.05 -7.12 -12.58
CA LEU A 96 5.46 -7.02 -12.98
C LEU A 96 5.89 -8.18 -13.89
N SER A 97 4.96 -9.05 -14.29
CA SER A 97 5.27 -10.22 -15.11
C SER A 97 5.33 -9.83 -16.59
N ARG A 98 6.50 -10.01 -17.23
CA ARG A 98 6.69 -9.64 -18.65
C ARG A 98 5.98 -10.60 -19.61
N HIS A 99 5.95 -11.88 -19.26
CA HIS A 99 5.45 -12.99 -20.09
C HIS A 99 4.76 -14.09 -19.25
N GLY A 100 4.33 -13.77 -18.02
CA GLY A 100 3.85 -14.76 -17.05
C GLY A 100 2.33 -14.98 -17.07
N THR A 101 1.88 -16.04 -16.40
CA THR A 101 0.48 -16.16 -15.97
C THR A 101 0.14 -15.02 -15.00
N PRO A 102 -1.07 -14.44 -15.05
CA PRO A 102 -1.46 -13.36 -14.15
C PRO A 102 -1.24 -13.79 -12.70
N GLN A 103 -0.28 -13.17 -12.02
CA GLN A 103 -0.15 -13.34 -10.57
C GLN A 103 -1.28 -12.57 -9.88
N SER A 104 -1.53 -12.84 -8.59
CA SER A 104 -2.50 -12.07 -7.82
C SER A 104 -2.16 -10.59 -7.90
N THR A 105 -2.87 -9.86 -8.75
CA THR A 105 -2.55 -8.48 -9.07
C THR A 105 -3.02 -7.55 -7.97
N HIS A 106 -3.99 -7.94 -7.14
CA HIS A 106 -4.70 -7.05 -6.23
C HIS A 106 -4.20 -7.18 -4.78
N HIS A 107 -3.50 -6.15 -4.30
CA HIS A 107 -2.99 -6.08 -2.94
C HIS A 107 -3.69 -4.96 -2.18
N ALA A 108 -4.42 -5.29 -1.13
CA ALA A 108 -4.82 -4.25 -0.18
C ALA A 108 -3.56 -3.65 0.45
N ARG A 109 -3.52 -2.33 0.71
CA ARG A 109 -2.39 -1.63 1.33
C ARG A 109 -2.89 -0.54 2.27
N ILE A 110 -2.09 -0.23 3.29
CA ILE A 110 -2.07 1.10 3.90
C ILE A 110 -0.80 1.79 3.40
N ALA A 111 -0.97 2.86 2.64
CA ALA A 111 0.14 3.54 1.97
C ALA A 111 0.17 5.02 2.31
N ALA A 112 1.39 5.55 2.42
CA ALA A 112 1.66 6.98 2.54
C ALA A 112 2.15 7.54 1.20
N PHE A 113 1.58 8.68 0.81
CA PHE A 113 1.86 9.42 -0.42
C PHE A 113 2.42 10.79 -0.07
N PHE A 114 3.36 11.25 -0.87
CA PHE A 114 3.93 12.59 -0.76
C PHE A 114 4.34 13.10 -2.13
N ARG A 115 4.54 14.42 -2.24
CA ARG A 115 5.12 15.02 -3.44
C ARG A 115 6.64 15.00 -3.31
N ALA A 116 7.33 14.37 -4.26
CA ALA A 116 8.77 14.52 -4.45
C ALA A 116 8.99 15.71 -5.40
N ARG A 117 9.97 16.58 -5.12
CA ARG A 117 10.22 17.73 -6.03
C ARG A 117 10.96 17.29 -7.28
N GLU A 118 11.90 16.36 -7.12
CA GLU A 118 12.65 15.80 -8.23
C GLU A 118 11.92 14.58 -8.78
N ALA A 119 11.98 14.42 -10.10
CA ALA A 119 11.42 13.26 -10.80
C ALA A 119 12.34 12.04 -10.62
N ALA A 120 12.57 11.66 -9.37
CA ALA A 120 13.17 10.38 -9.06
C ALA A 120 12.31 9.26 -9.65
N ASP A 121 12.95 8.28 -10.26
CA ASP A 121 12.32 7.12 -10.89
C ASP A 121 12.87 5.87 -10.21
N LEU A 122 12.33 5.62 -9.02
CA LEU A 122 12.76 4.61 -8.08
C LEU A 122 11.62 3.64 -7.83
N TYR A 123 11.91 2.34 -7.89
CA TYR A 123 11.02 1.34 -7.35
C TYR A 123 11.82 0.17 -6.77
N PHE A 124 11.76 0.04 -5.45
CA PHE A 124 12.46 -1.02 -4.73
C PHE A 124 11.72 -1.43 -3.47
N ARG A 125 12.09 -2.60 -2.97
CA ARG A 125 11.61 -3.15 -1.69
C ARG A 125 12.79 -3.27 -0.74
N VAL A 126 12.60 -2.86 0.51
CA VAL A 126 13.52 -3.12 1.61
C VAL A 126 13.01 -4.32 2.39
N THR A 127 13.87 -5.32 2.57
CA THR A 127 13.59 -6.53 3.33
C THR A 127 13.83 -6.31 4.83
N ARG A 128 13.38 -7.25 5.66
CA ARG A 128 13.49 -7.12 7.12
C ARG A 128 14.94 -7.10 7.62
N ASP A 129 15.87 -7.70 6.89
CA ASP A 129 17.31 -7.68 7.15
C ASP A 129 18.00 -6.41 6.63
N GLY A 130 17.22 -5.41 6.17
CA GLY A 130 17.73 -4.12 5.71
C GLY A 130 18.34 -4.13 4.31
N LYS A 131 18.27 -5.26 3.58
CA LYS A 131 18.69 -5.32 2.18
C LYS A 131 17.61 -4.70 1.29
N TYR A 132 17.99 -4.29 0.08
CA TYR A 132 17.05 -3.88 -0.93
C TYR A 132 16.96 -4.88 -2.08
N VAL A 133 15.78 -4.96 -2.67
CA VAL A 133 15.49 -5.67 -3.91
C VAL A 133 14.94 -4.64 -4.88
N TRP A 134 15.65 -4.44 -5.99
CA TRP A 134 15.19 -3.55 -7.05
C TRP A 134 13.96 -4.15 -7.74
N SER A 135 12.92 -3.35 -7.94
CA SER A 135 11.62 -3.79 -8.48
C SER A 135 11.16 -2.98 -9.69
N HIS A 136 11.96 -2.00 -10.13
CA HIS A 136 11.63 -1.20 -11.30
C HIS A 136 11.77 -2.05 -12.58
N PRO A 137 10.71 -2.26 -13.35
CA PRO A 137 10.77 -3.20 -14.48
C PRO A 137 11.41 -2.61 -15.73
N GLU A 138 11.46 -1.27 -15.85
CA GLU A 138 12.02 -0.56 -17.01
C GLU A 138 13.45 -0.04 -16.79
N ARG A 139 14.02 -0.23 -15.60
CA ARG A 139 15.34 0.31 -15.25
C ARG A 139 16.16 -0.75 -14.52
N ASP A 140 17.46 -0.77 -14.79
CA ASP A 140 18.40 -1.52 -13.99
C ASP A 140 18.54 -0.92 -12.59
N ALA A 141 19.06 -1.73 -11.67
CA ALA A 141 19.35 -1.26 -10.32
C ALA A 141 20.27 -0.02 -10.37
N PRO A 142 19.97 1.02 -9.58
CA PRO A 142 20.71 2.26 -9.63
C PRO A 142 22.16 2.03 -9.20
N ARG A 143 23.10 2.42 -10.07
CA ARG A 143 24.51 2.56 -9.71
C ARG A 143 24.76 4.04 -9.45
N ASN A 144 25.09 4.41 -8.21
CA ASN A 144 25.39 5.79 -7.79
C ASN A 144 24.23 6.79 -8.04
N ASP A 145 22.98 6.38 -7.79
CA ASP A 145 21.83 7.28 -7.86
C ASP A 145 21.64 7.98 -6.50
N ARG A 146 21.82 9.30 -6.50
CA ARG A 146 21.73 10.13 -5.28
C ARG A 146 20.35 10.07 -4.61
N HIS A 147 19.27 9.92 -5.38
CA HIS A 147 17.94 9.80 -4.82
C HIS A 147 17.74 8.44 -4.16
N PHE A 148 18.27 7.39 -4.77
CA PHE A 148 18.27 6.07 -4.17
C PHE A 148 19.05 6.06 -2.86
N GLU A 149 20.28 6.58 -2.86
CA GLU A 149 21.13 6.66 -1.65
C GLU A 149 20.44 7.47 -0.55
N ALA A 150 19.93 8.66 -0.86
CA ALA A 150 19.24 9.50 0.11
C ALA A 150 17.96 8.84 0.67
N ALA A 151 17.18 8.16 -0.18
CA ALA A 151 16.01 7.41 0.26
C ALA A 151 16.40 6.22 1.12
N PHE A 152 17.44 5.48 0.73
CA PHE A 152 17.90 4.30 1.43
C PHE A 152 18.49 4.66 2.80
N ASP A 153 19.28 5.73 2.90
CA ASP A 153 19.80 6.27 4.16
C ASP A 153 18.68 6.74 5.08
N ALA A 154 17.65 7.40 4.52
CA ALA A 154 16.47 7.79 5.27
C ALA A 154 15.75 6.58 5.88
N ILE A 155 15.66 5.46 5.15
CA ILE A 155 15.10 4.19 5.65
C ILE A 155 16.04 3.53 6.65
N ALA A 156 17.35 3.49 6.40
CA ALA A 156 18.32 2.83 7.27
C ALA A 156 18.38 3.48 8.66
N SER A 157 18.24 4.80 8.74
CA SER A 157 18.15 5.53 10.01
C SER A 157 16.87 5.27 10.81
N GLN A 158 15.85 4.66 10.21
CA GLN A 158 14.61 4.25 10.84
C GLN A 158 14.17 2.90 10.26
N PRO A 159 14.76 1.77 10.72
CA PRO A 159 14.52 0.46 10.14
C PRO A 159 13.02 0.09 10.14
N PRO A 160 12.49 -0.48 9.04
CA PRO A 160 11.08 -0.77 8.94
C PRO A 160 10.69 -1.99 9.79
N PRO A 161 9.50 -1.98 10.44
CA PRO A 161 9.03 -3.10 11.25
C PRO A 161 8.63 -4.34 10.41
N HIS A 162 8.36 -4.12 9.13
CA HIS A 162 8.00 -5.12 8.12
C HIS A 162 8.78 -4.84 6.83
N PRO A 163 8.80 -5.75 5.85
CA PRO A 163 9.27 -5.37 4.52
C PRO A 163 8.53 -4.12 4.03
N LEU A 164 9.25 -3.24 3.35
CA LEU A 164 8.78 -1.92 2.95
C LEU A 164 8.92 -1.79 1.44
N SER A 165 7.90 -1.31 0.75
CA SER A 165 8.01 -0.92 -0.64
C SER A 165 8.09 0.60 -0.76
N VAL A 166 8.98 1.06 -1.63
CA VAL A 166 9.18 2.48 -1.92
C VAL A 166 9.10 2.66 -3.43
N THR A 167 8.24 3.59 -3.86
CA THR A 167 8.16 4.03 -5.24
C THR A 167 8.24 5.55 -5.29
N CYS A 168 9.10 6.08 -6.14
CA CYS A 168 9.07 7.49 -6.53
C CYS A 168 8.99 7.54 -8.06
N MET A 169 7.97 8.19 -8.60
CA MET A 169 7.76 8.34 -10.05
C MET A 169 6.97 9.63 -10.30
N ASN A 170 7.26 10.33 -11.40
CA ASN A 170 6.48 11.50 -11.85
C ASN A 170 6.25 12.56 -10.75
N GLY A 171 7.26 12.80 -9.90
CA GLY A 171 7.20 13.76 -8.79
C GLY A 171 6.25 13.35 -7.66
N GLN A 172 5.83 12.08 -7.59
CA GLN A 172 5.10 11.52 -6.46
C GLN A 172 5.93 10.41 -5.81
N GLY A 173 5.85 10.35 -4.48
CA GLY A 173 6.39 9.27 -3.68
C GLY A 173 5.27 8.47 -3.03
N LEU A 174 5.48 7.17 -2.92
CA LEU A 174 4.58 6.17 -2.36
C LEU A 174 5.39 5.21 -1.50
N VAL A 175 4.97 5.03 -0.26
CA VAL A 175 5.55 4.01 0.63
C VAL A 175 4.47 3.23 1.35
N TYR A 176 4.69 1.92 1.50
CA TYR A 176 3.80 1.06 2.28
C TYR A 176 4.57 -0.12 2.86
N LEU A 177 4.11 -0.59 4.02
CA LEU A 177 4.60 -1.82 4.63
C LEU A 177 3.93 -3.03 3.98
N GLU A 178 4.62 -4.16 3.99
CA GLU A 178 4.12 -5.46 3.52
C GLU A 178 4.04 -6.45 4.70
N PRO A 179 3.10 -6.24 5.64
CA PRO A 179 2.88 -7.20 6.72
C PRO A 179 2.29 -8.50 6.15
N THR A 180 2.44 -9.60 6.88
CA THR A 180 1.86 -10.90 6.51
C THR A 180 0.33 -10.83 6.36
N LEU A 181 -0.33 -9.96 7.14
CA LEU A 181 -1.77 -9.71 7.07
C LEU A 181 -2.05 -8.23 6.86
N VAL A 182 -2.48 -7.85 5.66
CA VAL A 182 -2.82 -6.45 5.37
C VAL A 182 -4.04 -6.00 6.18
N GLY A 183 -3.97 -4.79 6.74
CA GLY A 183 -4.99 -4.21 7.62
C GLY A 183 -4.73 -4.47 9.12
N SER A 184 -3.74 -5.32 9.43
CA SER A 184 -3.31 -5.59 10.80
C SER A 184 -2.36 -4.51 11.32
N GLU A 185 -2.04 -3.50 10.51
CA GLU A 185 -1.03 -2.50 10.83
C GLU A 185 -1.40 -1.79 12.13
N LYS A 186 -0.48 -1.83 13.08
CA LYS A 186 -0.68 -1.23 14.39
C LYS A 186 -0.40 0.27 14.35
N GLU A 187 -0.79 0.98 15.40
CA GLU A 187 -0.54 2.42 15.50
C GLU A 187 0.94 2.81 15.32
N PRO A 188 1.93 2.10 15.90
CA PRO A 188 3.34 2.40 15.65
C PRO A 188 3.77 2.27 14.18
N GLU A 189 3.09 1.42 13.41
CA GLU A 189 3.36 1.26 11.97
C GLU A 189 2.78 2.42 11.16
N LEU A 190 1.65 3.00 11.60
CA LEU A 190 1.11 4.23 11.02
C LEU A 190 2.00 5.43 11.35
N GLU A 191 2.49 5.51 12.59
CA GLU A 191 3.48 6.51 13.02
C GLU A 191 4.77 6.39 12.19
N TYR A 192 5.25 5.16 11.98
CA TYR A 192 6.39 4.87 11.12
C TYR A 192 6.17 5.38 9.69
N LEU A 193 5.05 5.01 9.06
CA LEU A 193 4.73 5.43 7.69
C LEU A 193 4.67 6.95 7.55
N LEU A 194 4.04 7.63 8.51
CA LEU A 194 3.94 9.08 8.51
C LEU A 194 5.33 9.75 8.65
N ALA A 195 6.13 9.27 9.60
CA ALA A 195 7.47 9.80 9.85
C ALA A 195 8.39 9.57 8.64
N LEU A 196 8.40 8.35 8.10
CA LEU A 196 9.20 8.00 6.94
C LEU A 196 8.77 8.81 5.71
N ALA A 197 7.47 8.92 5.42
CA ALA A 197 6.99 9.70 4.27
C ALA A 197 7.39 11.18 4.36
N ARG A 198 7.36 11.77 5.57
CA ARG A 198 7.85 13.15 5.79
C ARG A 198 9.35 13.26 5.56
N LYS A 199 10.13 12.27 6.01
CA LYS A 199 11.58 12.24 5.83
C LYS A 199 11.97 12.04 4.37
N LEU A 200 11.37 11.07 3.69
CA LEU A 200 11.54 10.83 2.26
C LEU A 200 11.16 12.05 1.43
N ARG A 201 10.03 12.68 1.75
CA ARG A 201 9.67 13.95 1.13
C ARG A 201 10.77 14.98 1.28
N HIS A 202 11.40 15.10 2.45
CA HIS A 202 12.44 16.10 2.68
C HIS A 202 13.74 15.81 1.91
N VAL A 203 14.19 14.55 1.88
CA VAL A 203 15.45 14.18 1.20
C VAL A 203 15.31 14.02 -0.31
N LEU A 204 14.08 13.88 -0.81
CA LEU A 204 13.73 13.83 -2.24
C LEU A 204 13.09 15.14 -2.74
N SER A 205 13.26 16.22 -1.97
CA SER A 205 12.80 17.59 -2.26
C SER A 205 13.98 18.51 -2.53
#